data_AF-A0A8H7UIX1-F1
#
_entry.id   AF-A0A8H7UIX1-F1
#
_cell.length_a   1.000
_cell.length_b   1.000
_cell.length_c   1.000
_cell.angle_alpha   90.00
_cell.angle_beta   90.00
_cell.angle_gamma   90.00
#
_symmetry.space_group_name_H-M   'P 1'
#
loop_
_entity.id
_entity.type
_entity.pdbx_description
1 polymer ?
#
loop_
_entity_poly.entity_id
_entity_poly.type
_entity_poly.pdbx_seq_one_letter_code
_entity_poly.pdbx_strand_id
1 'polypeptide(L)'
;MFGVIRGLYRGARRQQLTAKRGHNYYKGTGSGAMGRHTKQGGYMIDWNKVRTFVVPDMSDFNLSPYVSRKTTPPHGQGSFKAIDFFKQNESKTA
;
A
#
# COMPACT_ATOMS: atom_id res chain seq x y z
N MET A 1 18.01 -36.70 11.33
CA MET A 1 18.94 -36.08 12.31
C MET A 1 19.82 -35.08 11.57
N PHE A 2 19.41 -33.82 11.49
CA PHE A 2 20.21 -32.76 10.85
C PHE A 2 20.82 -31.90 11.96
N GLY A 3 22.07 -32.21 12.30
CA GLY A 3 22.84 -31.51 13.32
C GLY A 3 23.18 -30.10 12.87
N VAL A 4 22.45 -29.11 13.41
CA VAL A 4 22.92 -27.73 13.42
C VAL A 4 24.07 -27.67 14.43
N ILE A 5 25.31 -27.74 13.94
CA ILE A 5 26.49 -27.46 14.76
C ILE A 5 26.38 -25.99 15.23
N ARG A 6 25.89 -25.81 16.45
CA ARG A 6 25.92 -24.51 17.14
C ARG A 6 27.36 -24.27 17.60
N GLY A 7 27.99 -23.17 17.16
CA GLY A 7 29.33 -22.78 17.61
C GLY A 7 30.40 -22.67 16.52
N LEU A 8 30.11 -23.00 15.25
CA LEU A 8 31.02 -22.64 14.16
C LEU A 8 30.85 -21.15 13.84
N TYR A 9 31.81 -20.31 14.22
CA TYR A 9 31.84 -18.89 13.86
C TYR A 9 32.05 -18.75 12.34
N ARG A 10 30.98 -18.88 11.57
CA ARG A 10 30.98 -18.53 10.14
C ARG A 10 31.14 -17.02 10.04
N GLY A 11 32.07 -16.58 9.18
CA GLY A 11 32.25 -15.16 8.85
C GLY A 11 30.97 -14.51 8.33
N ALA A 12 31.00 -13.20 8.10
CA ALA A 12 29.84 -12.44 7.64
C ALA A 12 29.23 -13.04 6.35
N ARG A 13 27.94 -13.37 6.40
CA ARG A 13 27.18 -13.91 5.27
C ARG A 13 26.75 -12.80 4.30
N ARG A 14 26.88 -13.01 2.99
CA ARG A 14 26.44 -12.08 1.91
C ARG A 14 24.92 -12.01 1.70
N GLN A 15 24.15 -12.17 2.75
CA GLN A 15 22.69 -12.02 2.70
C GLN A 15 22.31 -10.55 2.87
N GLN A 16 21.11 -10.16 2.41
CA GLN A 16 20.63 -8.78 2.57
C GLN A 16 20.72 -8.33 4.04
N LEU A 17 21.32 -7.17 4.27
CA LEU A 17 21.43 -6.58 5.59
C LEU A 17 20.07 -6.00 6.00
N THR A 18 19.51 -6.52 7.09
CA THR A 18 18.24 -6.07 7.68
C THR A 18 18.49 -5.40 9.03
N ALA A 19 17.47 -4.75 9.58
CA ALA A 19 17.52 -4.13 10.91
C ALA A 19 17.85 -5.11 12.05
N LYS A 20 17.80 -6.44 11.81
CA LYS A 20 18.06 -7.48 12.80
C LYS A 20 19.47 -8.09 12.73
N ARG A 21 20.31 -7.60 11.80
CA ARG A 21 21.57 -8.27 11.42
C ARG A 21 22.83 -7.43 11.69
N GLY A 22 22.69 -6.22 12.22
CA GLY A 22 23.82 -5.36 12.60
C GLY A 22 23.68 -4.83 14.02
N HIS A 23 24.81 -4.65 14.71
CA HIS A 23 24.87 -3.97 16.00
C HIS A 23 24.96 -2.46 15.75
N ASN A 24 24.13 -1.64 16.43
CA ASN A 24 24.02 -0.19 16.20
C ASN A 24 23.73 0.22 14.74
N TYR A 25 23.10 -0.67 13.97
CA TYR A 25 22.72 -0.41 12.57
C TYR A 25 21.22 -0.10 12.49
N TYR A 26 20.88 1.18 12.35
CA TYR A 26 19.50 1.61 12.16
C TYR A 26 19.08 1.46 10.68
N LYS A 27 18.00 0.71 10.45
CA LYS A 27 17.40 0.56 9.12
C LYS A 27 15.88 0.47 9.23
N GLY A 28 15.17 1.30 8.47
CA GLY A 28 13.71 1.29 8.40
C GLY A 28 13.14 0.21 7.49
N THR A 29 11.81 0.08 7.50
CA THR A 29 11.02 -0.88 6.70
C THR A 29 10.21 -0.23 5.57
N GLY A 30 10.42 1.06 5.30
CA GLY A 30 9.72 1.78 4.22
C GLY A 30 8.39 2.43 4.62
N SER A 31 8.09 2.60 5.91
CA SER A 31 6.81 3.18 6.38
C SER A 31 6.58 4.67 6.02
N GLY A 32 7.64 5.37 5.59
CA GLY A 32 7.65 6.84 5.42
C GLY A 32 7.83 7.59 6.74
N ALA A 33 8.27 8.85 6.68
CA ALA A 33 8.47 9.70 7.85
C ALA A 33 7.19 10.48 8.19
N MET A 34 6.64 10.30 9.40
CA MET A 34 5.42 10.96 9.86
C MET A 34 5.68 12.28 10.62
N GLY A 35 6.90 12.79 10.56
CA GLY A 35 7.34 13.88 11.42
C GLY A 35 8.85 14.06 11.39
N ARG A 36 9.40 14.62 12.47
CA ARG A 36 10.83 14.89 12.61
C ARG A 36 11.34 14.65 14.04
N HIS A 37 12.62 14.32 14.16
CA HIS A 37 13.30 14.32 15.44
C HIS A 37 13.54 15.75 15.95
N THR A 38 13.56 15.90 17.27
CA THR A 38 13.92 17.12 17.99
C THR A 38 15.39 17.07 18.39
N LYS A 39 15.97 18.22 18.77
CA LYS A 39 17.38 18.31 19.17
C LYS A 39 17.71 17.42 20.38
N GLN A 40 16.73 17.15 21.25
CA GLN A 40 16.89 16.33 22.45
C GLN A 40 16.40 14.88 22.27
N GLY A 41 16.29 14.39 21.02
CA GLY A 41 15.95 12.99 20.73
C GLY A 41 14.46 12.65 20.77
N GLY A 42 13.58 13.57 21.19
CA GLY A 42 12.12 13.41 21.05
C GLY A 42 11.68 13.39 19.58
N TYR A 43 10.46 12.95 19.29
CA TYR A 43 9.89 12.93 17.95
C TYR A 43 8.59 13.74 17.90
N MET A 44 8.51 14.69 16.95
CA MET A 44 7.34 15.54 16.73
C MET A 44 6.60 15.08 15.48
N ILE A 45 5.34 14.72 15.65
CA ILE A 45 4.45 14.24 14.57
C ILE A 45 3.95 15.45 13.76
N ASP A 46 4.03 15.32 12.43
CA ASP A 46 3.44 16.27 11.48
C ASP A 46 2.12 15.67 10.95
N TRP A 47 1.00 16.21 11.42
CA TRP A 47 -0.33 15.70 11.09
C TRP A 47 -0.66 15.79 9.60
N ASN A 48 0.00 16.67 8.84
CA ASN A 48 -0.18 16.74 7.39
C ASN A 48 0.40 15.53 6.65
N LYS A 49 1.35 14.81 7.28
CA LYS A 49 1.97 13.59 6.72
C LYS A 49 1.28 12.31 7.16
N VAL A 50 0.43 12.39 8.19
CA VAL A 50 -0.31 11.24 8.70
C VAL A 50 -1.38 10.87 7.69
N ARG A 51 -1.36 9.60 7.24
CA ARG A 51 -2.32 9.09 6.25
C ARG A 51 -3.66 8.83 6.93
N THR A 52 -4.72 9.46 6.44
CA THR A 52 -6.10 9.22 6.87
C THR A 52 -6.85 8.42 5.80
N PHE A 53 -7.54 7.36 6.21
CA PHE A 53 -8.38 6.58 5.31
C PHE A 53 -9.83 7.05 5.45
N VAL A 54 -10.36 7.70 4.41
CA VAL A 54 -11.75 8.15 4.38
C VAL A 54 -12.62 6.97 3.99
N VAL A 55 -13.33 6.42 4.96
CA VAL A 55 -14.26 5.31 4.74
C VAL A 55 -15.65 5.90 4.47
N PRO A 56 -16.27 5.63 3.31
CA PRO A 56 -17.64 6.07 3.05
C PRO A 56 -18.63 5.26 3.88
N ASP A 57 -19.84 5.79 4.04
CA ASP A 57 -20.95 5.00 4.59
C ASP A 57 -21.31 3.86 3.62
N MET A 58 -21.49 2.67 4.17
CA MET A 58 -21.80 1.45 3.41
C MET A 58 -23.18 0.90 3.76
N SER A 59 -23.98 1.60 4.56
CA SER A 59 -25.39 1.22 4.76
C SER A 59 -26.13 1.22 3.42
N ASP A 60 -26.92 0.18 3.18
CA ASP A 60 -27.74 0.00 1.96
C ASP A 60 -26.95 -0.06 0.63
N PHE A 61 -25.67 -0.44 0.68
CA PHE A 61 -24.89 -0.64 -0.53
C PHE A 61 -25.27 -1.93 -1.27
N ASN A 62 -25.92 -1.78 -2.43
CA ASN A 62 -26.47 -2.90 -3.21
C ASN A 62 -25.42 -3.80 -3.89
N LEU A 63 -24.18 -3.34 -4.05
CA LEU A 63 -23.17 -4.06 -4.82
C LEU A 63 -22.32 -4.98 -3.94
N SER A 64 -22.13 -6.22 -4.41
CA SER A 64 -21.27 -7.22 -3.76
C SER A 64 -19.89 -7.33 -4.43
N PRO A 65 -18.86 -7.86 -3.73
CA PRO A 65 -17.53 -8.07 -4.30
C PRO A 65 -17.49 -9.14 -5.42
N TYR A 66 -18.58 -9.88 -5.62
CA TYR A 66 -18.72 -10.89 -6.65
C TYR A 66 -19.93 -10.61 -7.54
N VAL A 67 -19.86 -11.12 -8.77
CA VAL A 67 -20.92 -11.04 -9.79
C VAL A 67 -21.42 -12.45 -10.12
N SER A 68 -22.70 -12.57 -10.48
CA SER A 68 -23.28 -13.84 -10.93
C SER A 68 -22.60 -14.36 -12.20
N ARG A 69 -22.36 -15.67 -12.26
CA ARG A 69 -21.83 -16.35 -13.46
C ARG A 69 -22.77 -16.31 -14.67
N LYS A 70 -24.05 -15.98 -14.45
CA LYS A 70 -25.05 -15.88 -15.52
C LYS A 70 -24.99 -14.52 -16.25
N THR A 71 -24.20 -13.57 -15.75
CA THR A 71 -24.06 -12.26 -16.38
C THR A 71 -23.33 -12.40 -17.71
N THR A 72 -23.90 -11.81 -18.77
CA THR A 72 -23.26 -11.78 -20.09
C THR A 72 -22.02 -10.89 -20.07
N PRO A 73 -20.93 -11.28 -20.75
CA PRO A 73 -19.75 -10.42 -20.85
C PRO A 73 -20.13 -9.10 -21.54
N PRO A 74 -19.54 -7.97 -21.13
CA PRO A 74 -19.82 -6.69 -21.76
C PRO A 74 -19.46 -6.72 -23.25
N HIS A 75 -20.36 -6.20 -24.09
CA HIS A 75 -20.13 -6.03 -25.51
C HIS A 75 -19.18 -4.85 -25.73
N GLY A 76 -17.88 -5.13 -25.86
CA GLY A 76 -16.85 -4.14 -26.21
C GLY A 76 -15.73 -4.04 -25.18
N GLN A 77 -14.53 -4.47 -25.58
CA GLN A 77 -13.29 -4.36 -24.80
C GLN A 77 -12.65 -2.97 -25.03
N GLY A 78 -13.44 -1.90 -24.91
CA GLY A 78 -12.97 -0.53 -25.10
C GLY A 78 -12.67 0.14 -23.77
N SER A 79 -11.52 0.79 -23.65
CA SER A 79 -11.33 1.76 -22.57
C SER A 79 -12.20 2.99 -22.82
N PHE A 80 -12.81 3.51 -21.76
CA PHE A 80 -13.59 4.74 -21.83
C PHE A 80 -12.67 5.90 -22.25
N LYS A 81 -13.01 6.60 -23.35
CA LYS A 81 -12.19 7.69 -23.89
C LYS A 81 -12.76 9.06 -23.48
N ALA A 82 -11.89 10.08 -23.49
CA ALA A 82 -12.29 11.46 -23.20
C ALA A 82 -13.43 11.96 -24.12
N ILE A 83 -13.41 11.59 -25.41
CA ILE A 83 -14.48 11.91 -26.36
C ILE A 83 -15.85 11.36 -25.95
N ASP A 84 -15.90 10.18 -25.34
CA ASP A 84 -17.16 9.55 -24.90
C ASP A 84 -17.73 10.30 -23.69
N PHE A 85 -16.86 10.80 -22.82
CA PHE A 85 -17.24 11.65 -21.68
C PHE A 85 -17.86 12.98 -22.12
N PHE A 86 -17.22 13.70 -23.06
CA PHE A 86 -17.74 14.98 -23.53
C PHE A 86 -19.11 14.84 -24.19
N LYS A 87 -19.28 13.82 -25.04
CA LYS A 87 -20.57 13.49 -25.66
C LYS A 87 -21.67 13.20 -24.63
N GLN A 88 -21.36 12.48 -23.54
CA GLN A 88 -22.31 12.21 -22.47
C GLN A 88 -22.75 13.45 -21.69
N ASN A 89 -21.88 14.45 -21.55
CA ASN A 89 -22.21 15.67 -20.82
C ASN A 89 -23.02 16.64 -21.68
N GLU A 90 -22.70 16.75 -22.98
CA GLU A 90 -23.49 17.51 -23.94
C GLU A 90 -24.93 16.99 -24.00
N SER A 91 -25.14 15.67 -24.03
CA SER A 91 -26.47 15.07 -24.05
C SER A 91 -27.26 15.17 -22.74
N LYS A 92 -26.62 15.49 -21.61
CA LYS A 92 -27.28 15.70 -20.32
C LYS A 92 -27.71 17.15 -20.09
N THR A 93 -27.19 18.07 -20.90
CA THR A 93 -27.45 19.51 -20.77
C THR A 93 -28.59 19.96 -21.70
N ALA A 94 -28.90 19.17 -22.73
CA ALA A 94 -30.08 19.28 -23.58
C ALA A 94 -31.29 18.59 -22.95
#